data_AF-A0A519UT93-F1
#
_entry.id   AF-A0A519UT93-F1
#
_cell.length_a   1.000
_cell.length_b   1.000
_cell.length_c   1.000
_cell.angle_alpha   90.00
_cell.angle_beta   90.00
_cell.angle_gamma   90.00
#
_symmetry.space_group_name_H-M   'P 1'
#
loop_
_entity.id
_entity.type
_entity.pdbx_description
1 polymer ?
#
loop_
_entity_poly.entity_id
_entity_poly.type
_entity_poly.pdbx_seq_one_letter_code
_entity_poly.pdbx_strand_id
1 'polypeptide(L)'
;MKSLSKFLAIILFNFVLIGNSQAQTKQQTIVYTDIDNFWVAFDSVKTTTDSLKQLNILQRLYVDKGTPGLKAFMQAKGYTTEAWLDCIRSYPKYWASIRPKTLKIKAVNKELDPYIAKFKKTYPAFKPGNIYFTIGAMRSGGTTQDDKVLIGAELATGDPEVDISELPANTQNW
;
A
#
# COMPACT_ATOMS: atom_id res chain seq x y z
N MET A 1 62.14 6.55 -17.03
CA MET A 1 61.32 5.40 -17.49
C MET A 1 60.61 4.64 -16.36
N LYS A 2 61.24 4.35 -15.20
CA LYS A 2 60.60 3.60 -14.08
C LYS A 2 59.45 4.33 -13.35
N SER A 3 59.35 5.65 -13.41
CA SER A 3 58.23 6.42 -12.81
C SER A 3 57.01 6.49 -13.71
N LEU A 4 57.21 6.53 -15.03
CA LEU A 4 56.15 6.59 -16.04
C LEU A 4 55.36 5.28 -16.10
N SER A 5 56.04 4.14 -15.95
CA SER A 5 55.40 2.81 -15.86
C SER A 5 54.58 2.62 -14.59
N LYS A 6 55.00 3.23 -13.46
CA LYS A 6 54.21 3.24 -12.21
C LYS A 6 52.95 4.10 -12.34
N PHE A 7 53.05 5.24 -13.03
CA PHE A 7 51.91 6.12 -13.28
C PHE A 7 50.87 5.46 -14.22
N LEU A 8 51.35 4.77 -15.26
CA LEU A 8 50.49 3.99 -16.17
C LEU A 8 49.78 2.82 -15.45
N ALA A 9 50.48 2.13 -14.55
CA ALA A 9 49.91 1.06 -13.73
C ALA A 9 48.83 1.54 -12.76
N ILE A 10 48.97 2.75 -12.19
CA ILE A 10 47.96 3.35 -11.31
C ILE A 10 46.71 3.74 -12.10
N ILE A 11 46.85 4.26 -13.33
CA ILE A 11 45.72 4.61 -14.20
C ILE A 11 44.95 3.34 -14.61
N LEU A 12 45.66 2.26 -14.99
CA LEU A 12 45.07 0.97 -15.30
C LEU A 12 44.35 0.33 -14.10
N PHE A 13 44.89 0.47 -12.88
CA PHE A 13 44.25 -0.05 -11.67
C PHE A 13 42.95 0.69 -11.32
N ASN A 14 42.88 2.01 -11.55
CA ASN A 14 41.65 2.78 -11.35
C ASN A 14 40.58 2.47 -12.41
N PHE A 15 40.97 2.13 -13.64
CA PHE A 15 40.03 1.76 -14.70
C PHE A 15 39.30 0.43 -14.44
N VAL A 16 39.96 -0.51 -13.74
CA VAL A 16 39.36 -1.81 -13.37
C VAL A 16 38.29 -1.67 -12.28
N LEU A 17 38.35 -0.62 -11.44
CA LEU A 17 37.37 -0.41 -10.36
C LEU A 17 36.06 0.26 -10.82
N ILE A 18 36.00 0.84 -12.02
CA ILE A 18 34.81 1.54 -12.53
C ILE A 18 33.82 0.56 -13.21
N GLY A 19 34.23 -0.68 -13.49
CA GLY A 19 33.46 -1.65 -14.27
C GLY A 19 32.32 -2.39 -13.56
N ASN A 20 32.09 -2.19 -12.26
CA ASN A 20 31.10 -2.96 -11.49
C ASN A 20 30.04 -2.08 -10.80
N SER A 21 29.50 -1.08 -11.50
CA SER A 21 28.24 -0.47 -11.09
C SER A 21 27.08 -1.37 -11.49
N GLN A 22 26.80 -2.40 -10.67
CA GLN A 22 25.54 -3.13 -10.76
C GLN A 22 24.42 -2.14 -10.43
N ALA A 23 23.61 -1.76 -11.42
CA ALA A 23 22.38 -1.04 -11.16
C ALA A 23 21.51 -1.90 -10.24
N GLN A 24 21.33 -1.48 -9.00
CA GLN A 24 20.58 -2.26 -8.02
C GLN A 24 19.11 -2.31 -8.47
N THR A 25 18.71 -3.45 -9.01
CA THR A 25 17.33 -3.68 -9.46
C THR A 25 16.43 -3.58 -8.24
N LYS A 26 15.71 -2.47 -8.09
CA LYS A 26 14.80 -2.28 -6.96
C LYS A 26 13.77 -3.41 -6.96
N GLN A 27 13.83 -4.28 -5.95
CA GLN A 27 12.89 -5.37 -5.84
C GLN A 27 11.51 -4.80 -5.47
N GLN A 28 10.52 -5.14 -6.28
CA GLN A 28 9.13 -4.78 -6.04
C GLN A 28 8.65 -5.47 -4.76
N THR A 29 8.16 -4.71 -3.79
CA THR A 29 7.57 -5.27 -2.57
C THR A 29 6.05 -5.14 -2.59
N ILE A 30 5.36 -6.14 -2.07
CA ILE A 30 3.91 -6.10 -1.82
C ILE A 30 3.70 -5.98 -0.31
N VAL A 31 3.14 -4.85 0.12
CA VAL A 31 2.93 -4.50 1.53
C VAL A 31 1.43 -4.45 1.80
N TYR A 32 0.99 -5.08 2.88
CA TYR A 32 -0.43 -5.19 3.24
C TYR A 32 -0.67 -5.08 4.76
N THR A 33 0.36 -4.70 5.53
CA THR A 33 0.30 -4.57 6.99
C THR A 33 -0.72 -3.51 7.46
N ASP A 34 -1.07 -2.57 6.60
CA ASP A 34 -2.10 -1.57 6.89
C ASP A 34 -3.50 -2.19 7.04
N ILE A 35 -3.77 -3.34 6.41
CA ILE A 35 -5.03 -4.08 6.61
C ILE A 35 -5.14 -4.56 8.07
N ASP A 36 -4.07 -5.18 8.58
CA ASP A 36 -4.04 -5.67 9.97
C ASP A 36 -4.15 -4.50 10.96
N ASN A 37 -3.40 -3.42 10.73
CA ASN A 37 -3.45 -2.21 11.56
C ASN A 37 -4.86 -1.60 11.59
N PHE A 38 -5.54 -1.53 10.43
CA PHE A 38 -6.91 -1.01 10.36
C PHE A 38 -7.87 -1.85 11.20
N TRP A 39 -7.85 -3.18 11.07
CA TRP A 39 -8.78 -4.03 11.82
C TRP A 39 -8.55 -4.00 13.33
N VAL A 40 -7.28 -3.89 13.76
CA VAL A 40 -6.96 -3.65 15.18
C VAL A 40 -7.54 -2.32 15.66
N ALA A 41 -7.42 -1.25 14.87
CA ALA A 41 -7.98 0.05 15.20
C ALA A 41 -9.51 0.02 15.20
N PHE A 42 -10.13 -0.60 14.18
CA PHE A 42 -11.57 -0.77 14.04
C PHE A 42 -12.20 -1.44 15.26
N ASP A 43 -11.64 -2.58 15.69
CA ASP A 43 -12.15 -3.29 16.87
C ASP A 43 -11.95 -2.47 18.15
N SER A 44 -10.83 -1.75 18.27
CA SER A 44 -10.54 -0.89 19.41
C SER A 44 -11.48 0.33 19.50
N VAL A 45 -11.88 0.91 18.36
CA VAL A 45 -12.85 2.03 18.32
C VAL A 45 -14.18 1.63 18.94
N LYS A 46 -14.60 0.38 18.75
CA LYS A 46 -15.89 -0.13 19.24
C LYS A 46 -15.94 -0.33 20.75
N THR A 47 -14.82 -0.26 21.47
CA THR A 47 -14.79 -0.42 22.94
C THR A 47 -15.18 0.84 23.70
N THR A 48 -15.49 1.94 23.00
CA THR A 48 -15.91 3.19 23.60
C THR A 48 -16.89 3.93 22.70
N THR A 49 -17.74 4.77 23.29
CA THR A 49 -18.67 5.66 22.56
C THR A 49 -18.19 7.11 22.54
N ASP A 50 -17.10 7.42 23.24
CA ASP A 50 -16.50 8.76 23.28
C ASP A 50 -15.80 9.06 21.95
N SER A 51 -16.30 10.08 21.25
CA SER A 51 -15.83 10.44 19.91
C SER A 51 -14.34 10.84 19.89
N LEU A 52 -13.85 11.56 20.90
CA LEU A 52 -12.46 11.99 20.96
C LEU A 52 -11.54 10.79 21.22
N LYS A 53 -11.96 9.85 22.07
CA LYS A 53 -11.22 8.60 22.29
C LYS A 53 -11.19 7.75 21.03
N GLN A 54 -12.31 7.60 20.32
CA GLN A 54 -12.37 6.86 19.07
C GLN A 54 -11.43 7.46 18.01
N LEU A 55 -11.42 8.79 17.87
CA LEU A 55 -10.52 9.49 16.96
C LEU A 55 -9.05 9.24 17.33
N ASN A 56 -8.70 9.35 18.61
CA ASN A 56 -7.34 9.08 19.09
C ASN A 56 -6.91 7.63 18.86
N ILE A 57 -7.82 6.67 19.04
CA ILE A 57 -7.57 5.25 18.76
C ILE A 57 -7.24 5.05 17.28
N LEU A 58 -8.04 5.59 16.35
CA LEU A 58 -7.76 5.48 14.91
C LEU A 58 -6.45 6.17 14.53
N GLN A 59 -6.21 7.37 15.05
CA GLN A 59 -4.98 8.10 14.80
C GLN A 59 -3.77 7.25 15.20
N ARG A 60 -3.74 6.75 16.43
CA ARG A 60 -2.59 6.04 16.99
C ARG A 60 -2.40 4.64 16.41
N LEU A 61 -3.49 3.90 16.20
CA LEU A 61 -3.41 2.49 15.81
C LEU A 61 -3.38 2.27 14.30
N TYR A 62 -3.92 3.22 13.52
CA TYR A 62 -3.95 3.09 12.07
C TYR A 62 -3.12 4.16 11.37
N VAL A 63 -3.40 5.44 11.61
CA VAL A 63 -2.74 6.52 10.87
C VAL A 63 -1.26 6.60 11.21
N ASP A 64 -0.89 6.69 12.49
CA ASP A 64 0.49 6.85 12.94
C ASP A 64 1.36 5.63 12.62
N LYS A 65 0.77 4.44 12.65
CA LYS A 65 1.41 3.18 12.25
C LYS A 65 1.39 2.92 10.74
N GLY A 66 0.77 3.81 9.97
CA GLY A 66 0.57 3.68 8.54
C GLY A 66 1.88 3.50 7.78
N THR A 67 1.90 2.58 6.83
CA THR A 67 3.06 2.39 5.96
C THR A 67 3.28 3.62 5.06
N PRO A 68 4.45 3.73 4.39
CA PRO A 68 4.65 4.76 3.36
C PRO A 68 3.54 4.77 2.29
N GLY A 69 2.92 3.62 2.01
CA GLY A 69 1.78 3.51 1.11
C GLY A 69 0.54 4.21 1.66
N LEU A 70 0.14 3.93 2.90
CA LEU A 70 -1.00 4.61 3.51
C LEU A 70 -0.78 6.13 3.57
N LYS A 71 0.42 6.58 3.96
CA LYS A 71 0.74 8.02 4.00
C LYS A 71 0.64 8.69 2.63
N ALA A 72 1.17 8.03 1.59
CA ALA A 72 1.01 8.50 0.21
C ALA A 72 -0.46 8.51 -0.22
N PHE A 73 -1.25 7.50 0.17
CA PHE A 73 -2.64 7.43 -0.22
C PHE A 73 -3.49 8.50 0.47
N MET A 74 -3.18 8.80 1.74
CA MET A 74 -3.75 9.93 2.47
C MET A 74 -3.48 11.24 1.74
N GLN A 75 -2.24 11.47 1.30
CA GLN A 75 -1.88 12.66 0.54
C GLN A 75 -2.64 12.73 -0.79
N ALA A 76 -2.67 11.64 -1.54
CA ALA A 76 -3.28 11.60 -2.87
C ALA A 76 -4.81 11.72 -2.85
N LYS A 77 -5.49 11.30 -1.77
CA LYS A 77 -6.96 11.26 -1.66
C LYS A 77 -7.54 12.14 -0.55
N GLY A 78 -6.69 12.90 0.13
CA GLY A 78 -7.08 13.79 1.22
C GLY A 78 -7.74 13.07 2.40
N TYR A 79 -7.30 11.85 2.74
CA TYR A 79 -7.86 11.10 3.86
C TYR A 79 -7.48 11.75 5.19
N THR A 80 -8.45 11.81 6.10
CA THR A 80 -8.28 12.27 7.48
C THR A 80 -8.80 11.21 8.44
N THR A 81 -8.33 11.25 9.69
CA THR A 81 -8.76 10.31 10.74
C THR A 81 -10.26 10.39 11.00
N GLU A 82 -10.82 11.60 10.92
CA GLU A 82 -12.25 11.88 11.03
C GLU A 82 -13.03 11.19 9.91
N ALA A 83 -12.54 11.25 8.67
CA ALA A 83 -13.21 10.60 7.54
C ALA A 83 -13.30 9.06 7.72
N TRP A 84 -12.27 8.44 8.28
CA TRP A 84 -12.35 7.02 8.65
C TRP A 84 -13.36 6.78 9.77
N LEU A 85 -13.35 7.59 10.81
CA LEU A 85 -14.28 7.43 11.93
C LEU A 85 -15.74 7.54 11.46
N ASP A 86 -16.03 8.51 10.60
CA ASP A 86 -17.35 8.71 10.01
C ASP A 86 -17.77 7.50 9.19
N CYS A 87 -16.92 7.02 8.26
CA CYS A 87 -17.22 5.82 7.48
C CYS A 87 -17.44 4.57 8.35
N ILE A 88 -16.65 4.37 9.40
CA ILE A 88 -16.78 3.24 10.32
C ILE A 88 -18.14 3.25 11.02
N ARG A 89 -18.60 4.43 11.43
CA ARG A 89 -19.88 4.62 12.12
C ARG A 89 -21.07 4.52 11.17
N SER A 90 -20.92 5.03 9.94
CA SER A 90 -22.02 5.08 8.98
C SER A 90 -22.35 3.72 8.35
N TYR A 91 -21.35 2.83 8.19
CA TYR A 91 -21.51 1.61 7.40
C TYR A 91 -21.12 0.30 8.13
N PRO A 92 -21.64 0.04 9.34
CA PRO A 92 -21.24 -1.14 10.14
C PRO A 92 -21.47 -2.49 9.44
N LYS A 93 -22.52 -2.67 8.63
CA LYS A 93 -22.77 -3.93 7.90
C LYS A 93 -21.80 -4.11 6.73
N TYR A 94 -21.47 -3.02 6.06
CA TYR A 94 -20.44 -3.03 5.02
C TYR A 94 -19.09 -3.47 5.60
N TRP A 95 -18.65 -2.87 6.71
CA TRP A 95 -17.39 -3.25 7.34
C TRP A 95 -17.37 -4.69 7.85
N ALA A 96 -18.51 -5.17 8.38
CA ALA A 96 -18.64 -6.57 8.79
C ALA A 96 -18.51 -7.54 7.61
N SER A 97 -19.12 -7.24 6.46
CA SER A 97 -19.12 -8.12 5.29
C SER A 97 -17.82 -8.05 4.47
N ILE A 98 -17.17 -6.89 4.38
CA ILE A 98 -15.91 -6.73 3.63
C ILE A 98 -14.68 -7.25 4.38
N ARG A 99 -14.70 -7.28 5.72
CA ARG A 99 -13.56 -7.75 6.56
C ARG A 99 -12.93 -9.06 6.09
N PRO A 100 -13.67 -10.18 5.98
CA PRO A 100 -13.09 -11.45 5.53
C PRO A 100 -12.50 -11.37 4.12
N LYS A 101 -13.00 -10.49 3.25
CA LYS A 101 -12.50 -10.30 1.88
C LYS A 101 -11.14 -9.58 1.89
N THR A 102 -11.01 -8.50 2.66
CA THR A 102 -9.72 -7.78 2.79
C THR A 102 -8.62 -8.67 3.39
N LEU A 103 -8.94 -9.52 4.37
CA LEU A 103 -7.96 -10.40 5.02
C LEU A 103 -7.41 -11.50 4.08
N LYS A 104 -8.12 -11.85 3.00
CA LYS A 104 -7.64 -12.82 2.00
C LYS A 104 -6.42 -12.33 1.23
N ILE A 105 -6.17 -11.01 1.17
CA ILE A 105 -5.00 -10.45 0.47
C ILE A 105 -3.69 -11.07 0.97
N LYS A 106 -3.60 -11.36 2.27
CA LYS A 106 -2.41 -12.01 2.86
C LYS A 106 -2.13 -13.41 2.30
N ALA A 107 -3.16 -14.13 1.87
CA ALA A 107 -3.02 -15.44 1.24
C ALA A 107 -2.68 -15.31 -0.25
N VAL A 108 -3.35 -14.39 -0.95
CA VAL A 108 -3.27 -14.25 -2.41
C VAL A 108 -2.02 -13.50 -2.87
N ASN A 109 -1.38 -12.69 -2.03
CA ASN A 109 -0.25 -11.87 -2.45
C ASN A 109 0.93 -12.68 -3.04
N LYS A 110 1.18 -13.90 -2.55
CA LYS A 110 2.22 -14.80 -3.08
C LYS A 110 1.93 -15.27 -4.50
N GLU A 111 0.66 -15.26 -4.89
CA GLU A 111 0.23 -15.62 -6.23
C GLU A 111 0.46 -14.49 -7.24
N LEU A 112 0.78 -13.27 -6.79
CA LEU A 112 1.02 -12.12 -7.68
C LEU A 112 2.40 -12.15 -8.35
N ASP A 113 3.39 -12.81 -7.74
CA ASP A 113 4.77 -12.82 -8.22
C ASP A 113 4.92 -13.34 -9.67
N PRO A 114 4.29 -14.46 -10.08
CA PRO A 114 4.33 -14.93 -11.46
C PRO A 114 3.72 -13.93 -12.45
N TYR A 115 2.64 -13.26 -12.08
CA TYR A 115 1.99 -12.27 -12.94
C TYR A 115 2.85 -11.00 -13.09
N ILE A 116 3.48 -10.53 -12.02
CA ILE A 116 4.44 -9.42 -12.05
C ILE A 116 5.64 -9.79 -12.92
N ALA A 117 6.17 -11.02 -12.79
CA ALA A 117 7.27 -11.49 -13.62
C ALA A 117 6.88 -11.55 -15.11
N LYS A 118 5.67 -12.04 -15.43
CA LYS A 118 5.13 -12.03 -16.80
C LYS A 118 5.00 -10.60 -17.32
N PHE A 119 4.48 -9.67 -16.52
CA PHE A 119 4.33 -8.27 -16.89
C PHE A 119 5.68 -7.61 -17.21
N LYS A 120 6.70 -7.83 -16.37
CA LYS A 120 8.09 -7.38 -16.59
C LYS A 120 8.66 -7.90 -17.91
N LYS A 121 8.41 -9.17 -18.23
CA LYS A 121 8.88 -9.78 -19.48
C LYS A 121 8.22 -9.16 -20.71
N THR A 122 6.93 -8.87 -20.64
CA THR A 122 6.17 -8.27 -21.74
C THR A 122 6.53 -6.80 -21.95
N TYR A 123 6.88 -6.07 -20.89
CA TYR A 123 7.19 -4.64 -20.92
C TYR A 123 8.59 -4.36 -20.35
N PRO A 124 9.67 -4.46 -21.16
CA PRO A 124 11.05 -4.30 -20.67
C PRO A 124 11.36 -2.90 -20.08
N ALA A 125 10.59 -1.88 -20.48
CA ALA A 125 10.68 -0.52 -19.92
C ALA A 125 9.94 -0.36 -18.58
N PHE A 126 9.32 -1.42 -18.06
CA PHE A 126 8.59 -1.40 -16.80
C PHE A 126 9.51 -1.06 -15.63
N LYS A 127 9.13 -0.01 -14.89
CA LYS A 127 9.77 0.35 -13.63
C LYS A 127 8.96 -0.28 -12.49
N PRO A 128 9.53 -1.21 -11.72
CA PRO A 128 8.81 -1.83 -10.60
C PRO A 128 8.46 -0.78 -9.55
N GLY A 129 7.16 -0.67 -9.25
CA GLY A 129 6.64 0.13 -8.14
C GLY A 129 6.23 -0.78 -6.99
N ASN A 130 6.44 -0.32 -5.77
CA ASN A 130 5.96 -1.02 -4.57
C ASN A 130 4.44 -1.00 -4.52
N ILE A 131 3.83 -2.15 -4.26
CA ILE A 131 2.38 -2.29 -4.16
C ILE A 131 1.99 -2.22 -2.69
N TYR A 132 1.07 -1.34 -2.35
CA TYR A 132 0.54 -1.17 -1.00
C TYR A 132 -0.96 -1.41 -0.99
N PHE A 133 -1.37 -2.45 -0.27
CA PHE A 133 -2.75 -2.65 0.10
C PHE A 133 -3.01 -1.98 1.43
N THR A 134 -4.00 -1.10 1.44
CA THR A 134 -4.40 -0.27 2.57
C THR A 134 -5.91 -0.31 2.72
N ILE A 135 -6.48 0.28 3.79
CA ILE A 135 -7.92 0.50 3.89
C ILE A 135 -8.19 2.01 3.84
N GLY A 136 -8.84 2.46 2.77
CA GLY A 136 -9.28 3.84 2.63
C GLY A 136 -10.54 4.14 3.44
N ALA A 137 -11.02 5.37 3.31
CA ALA A 137 -12.32 5.79 3.82
C ALA A 137 -13.35 5.76 2.67
N MET A 138 -13.40 4.66 1.91
CA MET A 138 -14.35 4.44 0.80
C MET A 138 -14.26 5.44 -0.38
N ARG A 139 -13.17 6.20 -0.52
CA ARG A 139 -13.05 7.22 -1.58
C ARG A 139 -12.38 6.74 -2.86
N SER A 140 -11.57 5.68 -2.81
CA SER A 140 -10.80 5.26 -3.97
C SER A 140 -10.35 3.81 -3.86
N GLY A 141 -10.63 3.00 -4.89
CA GLY A 141 -10.12 1.62 -4.99
C GLY A 141 -8.63 1.55 -5.31
N GLY A 142 -8.04 2.64 -5.82
CA GLY A 142 -6.60 2.75 -5.96
C GLY A 142 -6.12 4.00 -6.70
N THR A 143 -4.82 4.23 -6.65
CA THR A 143 -4.11 5.29 -7.36
C THR A 143 -2.61 4.98 -7.44
N THR A 144 -1.83 5.87 -8.03
CA THR A 144 -0.37 5.78 -8.02
C THR A 144 0.23 7.07 -7.49
N GLN A 145 1.38 6.96 -6.83
CA GLN A 145 2.18 8.11 -6.42
C GLN A 145 3.66 7.73 -6.47
N ASP A 146 4.41 8.38 -7.36
CA ASP A 146 5.80 8.06 -7.67
C ASP A 146 5.99 6.57 -8.02
N ASP A 147 6.76 5.86 -7.22
CA ASP A 147 7.06 4.43 -7.33
C ASP A 147 6.09 3.55 -6.53
N LYS A 148 4.88 4.04 -6.21
CA LYS A 148 3.92 3.35 -5.36
C LYS A 148 2.61 3.13 -6.12
N VAL A 149 2.16 1.88 -6.11
CA VAL A 149 0.79 1.49 -6.46
C VAL A 149 0.02 1.39 -5.15
N LEU A 150 -1.03 2.17 -5.01
CA LEU A 150 -1.80 2.32 -3.79
C LEU A 150 -3.18 1.72 -4.04
N ILE A 151 -3.57 0.74 -3.25
CA ILE A 151 -4.81 -0.02 -3.44
C ILE A 151 -5.66 0.10 -2.17
N GLY A 152 -6.90 0.55 -2.34
CA GLY A 152 -7.93 0.54 -1.30
C GLY A 152 -8.58 -0.83 -1.26
N ALA A 153 -8.13 -1.68 -0.34
CA ALA A 153 -8.55 -3.07 -0.23
C ALA A 153 -10.05 -3.21 0.02
N GLU A 154 -10.66 -2.27 0.73
CA GLU A 154 -12.08 -2.26 1.02
C GLU A 154 -12.93 -2.22 -0.26
N LEU A 155 -12.47 -1.50 -1.29
CA LEU A 155 -13.16 -1.46 -2.58
C LEU A 155 -12.64 -2.54 -3.54
N ALA A 156 -11.33 -2.77 -3.57
CA ALA A 156 -10.69 -3.69 -4.52
C ALA A 156 -11.00 -5.17 -4.28
N THR A 157 -11.43 -5.54 -3.07
CA THR A 157 -11.79 -6.92 -2.71
C THR A 157 -13.29 -7.16 -2.63
N GLY A 158 -14.09 -6.16 -3.00
CA GLY A 158 -15.54 -6.27 -3.02
C GLY A 158 -16.03 -7.33 -4.02
N ASP A 159 -17.13 -8.01 -3.65
CA ASP A 159 -17.85 -8.93 -4.51
C ASP A 159 -19.37 -8.82 -4.20
N PRO A 160 -20.25 -9.49 -4.97
CA PRO A 160 -21.70 -9.39 -4.77
C PRO A 160 -22.21 -9.85 -3.39
N GLU A 161 -21.37 -10.47 -2.55
CA GLU A 161 -21.76 -10.88 -1.18
C GLU A 161 -21.53 -9.76 -0.16
N VAL A 162 -20.89 -8.65 -0.54
CA VAL A 162 -20.64 -7.51 0.34
C VAL A 162 -21.95 -6.71 0.54
N ASP A 163 -22.29 -6.44 1.80
CA ASP A 163 -23.49 -5.70 2.16
C ASP A 163 -23.27 -4.21 1.91
N ILE A 164 -23.86 -3.71 0.82
CA ILE A 164 -23.83 -2.30 0.41
C ILE A 164 -25.08 -1.53 0.80
N SER A 165 -26.00 -2.12 1.57
CA SER A 165 -27.33 -1.54 1.87
C SER A 165 -27.26 -0.19 2.60
N GLU A 166 -26.16 0.07 3.31
CA GLU A 166 -25.93 1.31 4.06
C GLU A 166 -25.21 2.38 3.25
N LEU A 167 -24.67 2.04 2.07
CA LEU A 167 -23.94 2.98 1.23
C LEU A 167 -24.91 3.96 0.54
N PRO A 168 -24.45 5.18 0.17
CA PRO A 168 -25.26 6.12 -0.60
C PRO A 168 -25.77 5.49 -1.91
N ALA A 169 -26.97 5.85 -2.35
CA ALA A 169 -27.62 5.21 -3.51
C ALA A 169 -26.79 5.29 -4.80
N ASN A 170 -26.03 6.37 -5.01
CA ASN A 170 -25.13 6.51 -6.16
C ASN A 170 -23.91 5.58 -6.09
N THR A 171 -23.57 5.06 -4.92
CA THR A 171 -22.44 4.17 -4.65
C THR A 171 -22.83 2.69 -4.80
N GLN A 172 -24.12 2.37 -4.63
CA GLN A 172 -24.61 1.00 -4.75
C GLN A 172 -24.62 0.46 -6.20
N ASN A 173 -24.44 1.34 -7.19
CA ASN A 173 -24.45 1.00 -8.61
C ASN A 173 -23.04 0.98 -9.24
N TRP A 174 -21.98 1.00 -8.42
CA TRP A 174 -20.58 0.96 -8.89
C TRP A 174 -20.15 -0.43 -9.36
#